data_AF-A0A139BN76-F1
#
_entry.id   AF-A0A139BN76-F1
#
_cell.length_a   1.000
_cell.length_b   1.000
_cell.length_c   1.000
_cell.angle_alpha   90.00
_cell.angle_beta   90.00
_cell.angle_gamma   90.00
#
_symmetry.space_group_name_H-M   'P 1'
#
loop_
_entity.id
_entity.type
_entity.pdbx_description
1 polymer ?
#
loop_
_entity_poly.entity_id
_entity_poly.type
_entity_poly.pdbx_seq_one_letter_code
_entity_poly.pdbx_strand_id
1 'polypeptide(L)'
;MRLNPSSLLLLSAAMLAFTNMSCAADLGCFAQASARYRVPEALLRAISRVESRGNPAALHVNKNGTTDIGHMQINSAWLPTLARYGIDQSRLSDPCINTNVGAWILANNFRRIGYQWKAVGAYNAISPVKAAIYTKK
;
A
#
# COMPACT_ATOMS: atom_id res chain seq x y z
N MET A 1 -0.49 73.47 -9.80
CA MET A 1 -0.87 73.17 -8.39
C MET A 1 -0.75 71.68 -8.17
N ARG A 2 0.06 71.25 -7.20
CA ARG A 2 0.16 69.86 -6.74
C ARG A 2 -0.98 69.58 -5.78
N LEU A 3 -1.62 68.41 -5.88
CA LEU A 3 -2.45 67.82 -4.82
C LEU A 3 -1.95 66.38 -4.54
N ASN A 4 -2.13 65.97 -3.29
CA ASN A 4 -1.26 65.15 -2.45
C ASN A 4 -1.60 63.64 -2.51
N PRO A 5 -0.65 62.73 -2.18
CA PRO A 5 -0.84 61.29 -2.25
C PRO A 5 -1.33 60.75 -0.91
N SER A 6 -2.65 60.74 -0.68
CA SER A 6 -3.22 60.08 0.52
C SER A 6 -4.72 59.85 0.32
N SER A 7 -5.07 58.80 -0.40
CA SER A 7 -6.40 58.21 -0.28
C SER A 7 -6.22 56.71 -0.27
N LEU A 8 -6.20 56.20 0.96
CA LEU A 8 -6.31 54.80 1.32
C LEU A 8 -7.35 54.11 0.43
N LEU A 9 -6.91 53.16 -0.38
CA LEU A 9 -7.70 51.96 -0.63
C LEU A 9 -7.02 50.82 0.12
N LEU A 10 -7.59 50.56 1.30
CA LEU A 10 -7.63 49.24 1.91
C LEU A 10 -8.09 48.23 0.86
N LEU A 11 -7.48 47.04 0.85
CA LEU A 11 -8.18 45.75 0.93
C LEU A 11 -7.20 44.61 0.60
N SER A 12 -6.87 43.85 1.64
CA SER A 12 -6.80 42.39 1.57
C SER A 12 -5.78 41.80 0.58
N ALA A 13 -4.50 41.80 0.95
CA ALA A 13 -3.60 40.76 0.46
C ALA A 13 -4.09 39.42 1.02
N ALA A 14 -4.99 38.76 0.28
CA ALA A 14 -5.42 37.41 0.57
C ALA A 14 -4.18 36.51 0.57
N MET A 15 -3.77 36.07 1.76
CA MET A 15 -2.90 34.91 1.91
C MET A 15 -3.63 33.73 1.29
N LEU A 16 -3.37 33.46 0.02
CA LEU A 16 -3.58 32.16 -0.58
C LEU A 16 -2.60 31.21 0.10
N ALA A 17 -3.00 30.70 1.27
CA ALA A 17 -2.46 29.47 1.80
C ALA A 17 -2.83 28.39 0.79
N PHE A 18 -1.94 28.14 -0.17
CA PHE A 18 -1.97 26.93 -0.97
C PHE A 18 -1.87 25.79 0.02
N THR A 19 -3.02 25.20 0.35
CA THR A 19 -3.06 23.94 1.06
C THR A 19 -2.27 22.98 0.20
N ASN A 20 -1.16 22.46 0.75
CA ASN A 20 -0.46 21.34 0.17
C ASN A 20 -1.45 20.17 0.18
N MET A 21 -2.16 20.01 -0.93
CA MET A 21 -2.90 18.80 -1.25
C MET A 21 -1.85 17.73 -1.50
N SER A 22 -1.30 17.20 -0.42
CA SER A 22 -0.57 15.94 -0.45
C SER A 22 -1.60 14.85 -0.71
N CYS A 23 -2.10 14.79 -1.94
CA CYS A 23 -2.58 13.54 -2.48
C CYS A 23 -1.31 12.70 -2.52
N ALA A 24 -1.12 11.81 -1.54
CA ALA A 24 -0.21 10.71 -1.70
C ALA A 24 -0.70 10.03 -2.98
N ALA A 25 0.00 10.32 -4.08
CA ALA A 25 -0.35 9.81 -5.38
C ALA A 25 -0.52 8.32 -5.17
N ASP A 26 -1.74 7.85 -5.35
CA ASP A 26 -1.95 6.45 -5.62
C ASP A 26 -1.07 6.18 -6.84
N LEU A 27 0.11 5.57 -6.64
CA LEU A 27 1.23 5.59 -7.59
C LEU A 27 0.94 4.87 -8.92
N GLY A 28 -0.34 4.64 -9.28
CA GLY A 28 -0.79 3.75 -10.34
C GLY A 28 -0.47 2.29 -10.04
N CYS A 29 0.23 2.00 -8.94
CA CYS A 29 0.81 0.69 -8.69
C CYS A 29 -0.24 -0.35 -8.31
N PHE A 30 -1.35 0.04 -7.68
CA PHE A 30 -2.49 -0.85 -7.49
C PHE A 30 -3.15 -1.21 -8.83
N ALA A 31 -3.40 -0.23 -9.70
CA ALA A 31 -3.98 -0.45 -11.03
C ALA A 31 -3.05 -1.31 -11.91
N GLN A 32 -1.75 -0.98 -11.92
CA GLN A 32 -0.72 -1.72 -12.65
C GLN A 32 -0.63 -3.18 -12.16
N ALA A 33 -0.55 -3.40 -10.85
CA ALA A 33 -0.49 -4.74 -10.28
C ALA A 33 -1.79 -5.51 -10.54
N SER A 34 -2.94 -4.85 -10.46
CA SER A 34 -4.24 -5.43 -10.78
C SER A 34 -4.28 -5.94 -12.22
N ALA A 35 -3.91 -5.11 -13.18
CA ALA A 35 -3.84 -5.48 -14.59
C ALA A 35 -2.85 -6.62 -14.86
N ARG A 36 -1.67 -6.55 -14.23
CA ARG A 36 -0.58 -7.52 -14.42
C ARG A 36 -0.93 -8.91 -13.88
N TYR A 37 -1.50 -8.97 -12.68
CA TYR A 37 -1.71 -10.24 -11.96
C TYR A 37 -3.17 -10.71 -11.97
N ARG A 38 -4.06 -9.96 -12.61
CA ARG A 38 -5.52 -10.21 -12.66
C ARG A 38 -6.14 -10.36 -11.27
N VAL A 39 -5.68 -9.54 -10.33
CA VAL A 39 -6.24 -9.43 -8.97
C VAL A 39 -7.03 -8.12 -8.90
N PRO A 40 -8.29 -8.10 -8.43
CA PRO A 40 -9.06 -6.87 -8.38
C PRO A 40 -8.34 -5.77 -7.58
N GLU A 41 -8.24 -4.58 -8.15
CA GLU A 41 -7.57 -3.45 -7.51
C GLU A 41 -8.16 -3.12 -6.14
N ALA A 42 -9.50 -3.14 -6.04
CA ALA A 42 -10.22 -2.92 -4.80
C ALA A 42 -9.80 -3.91 -3.70
N LEU A 43 -9.49 -5.17 -4.04
CA LEU A 43 -8.99 -6.17 -3.11
C LEU A 43 -7.58 -5.81 -2.61
N LEU A 44 -6.68 -5.41 -3.51
CA LEU A 44 -5.32 -5.01 -3.14
C LEU A 44 -5.34 -3.80 -2.18
N ARG A 45 -6.18 -2.80 -2.47
CA ARG A 45 -6.38 -1.64 -1.58
C ARG A 45 -6.95 -2.03 -0.23
N ALA A 46 -7.94 -2.92 -0.22
CA ALA A 46 -8.55 -3.40 1.02
C ALA A 46 -7.51 -4.11 1.91
N ILE A 47 -6.68 -4.98 1.33
CA ILE A 47 -5.59 -5.67 2.02
C ILE A 47 -4.60 -4.65 2.59
N SER A 48 -4.09 -3.73 1.77
CA SER A 48 -3.18 -2.68 2.24
C SER A 48 -3.74 -1.90 3.44
N ARG A 49 -5.04 -1.54 3.38
CA ARG A 49 -5.69 -0.78 4.44
C ARG A 49 -5.83 -1.59 5.73
N VAL A 50 -6.19 -2.87 5.63
CA VAL A 50 -6.33 -3.77 6.79
C VAL A 50 -4.98 -4.05 7.44
N GLU A 51 -3.95 -4.30 6.63
CA GLU A 51 -2.65 -4.76 7.10
C GLU A 51 -1.81 -3.63 7.74
N SER A 52 -1.87 -2.41 7.21
CA SER A 52 -0.98 -1.33 7.65
C SER A 52 -1.59 0.06 7.62
N ARG A 53 -2.87 0.18 7.24
CA ARG A 53 -3.50 1.46 6.87
C ARG A 53 -2.77 2.19 5.73
N GLY A 54 -2.10 1.45 4.85
CA GLY A 54 -1.34 2.00 3.73
C GLY A 54 0.06 2.50 4.08
N ASN A 55 0.61 2.16 5.26
CA ASN A 55 1.92 2.62 5.68
C ASN A 55 3.07 1.80 5.02
N PRO A 56 3.86 2.38 4.10
CA PRO A 56 4.95 1.66 3.43
C PRO A 56 6.16 1.39 4.33
N ALA A 57 6.27 2.08 5.47
CA ALA A 57 7.30 1.85 6.47
C ALA A 57 6.87 0.85 7.56
N ALA A 58 5.70 0.21 7.42
CA ALA A 58 5.20 -0.73 8.42
C ALA A 58 6.12 -1.96 8.53
N LEU A 59 6.54 -2.26 9.76
CA LEU A 59 7.31 -3.45 10.11
C LEU A 59 6.64 -4.11 11.32
N HIS A 60 6.35 -5.39 11.21
CA HIS A 60 5.78 -6.17 12.31
C HIS A 60 6.57 -7.46 12.52
N VAL A 61 7.20 -7.61 13.68
CA VAL A 61 7.93 -8.84 14.04
C VAL A 61 6.94 -9.85 14.63
N ASN A 62 6.83 -11.00 13.97
CA ASN A 62 6.01 -12.12 14.42
C ASN A 62 6.70 -12.93 15.52
N LYS A 63 5.92 -13.66 16.32
CA LYS A 63 6.43 -14.52 17.40
C LYS A 63 7.44 -15.58 16.94
N ASN A 64 7.37 -16.01 15.68
CA ASN A 64 8.29 -16.98 15.09
C ASN A 64 9.57 -16.35 14.53
N GLY A 65 9.81 -15.06 14.76
CA GLY A 65 11.00 -14.33 14.30
C GLY A 65 10.91 -13.79 12.87
N THR A 66 9.87 -14.12 12.09
CA THR A 66 9.67 -13.51 10.77
C THR A 66 9.15 -12.08 10.90
N THR A 67 9.45 -11.21 9.93
CA THR A 67 8.94 -9.83 9.89
C THR A 67 7.98 -9.64 8.71
N ASP A 68 6.82 -9.03 8.94
CA ASP A 68 5.90 -8.55 7.91
C ASP A 68 6.31 -7.12 7.49
N ILE A 69 6.50 -6.89 6.18
CA ILE A 69 7.20 -5.71 5.66
C ILE A 69 6.31 -4.91 4.70
N GLY A 70 6.27 -3.59 4.89
CA GLY A 70 5.61 -2.63 4.00
C GLY A 70 4.09 -2.63 4.11
N HIS A 71 3.43 -1.86 3.23
CA HIS A 71 1.99 -1.58 3.38
C HIS A 71 1.10 -2.79 3.08
N MET A 72 1.59 -3.77 2.32
CA MET A 72 0.93 -5.05 2.09
C MET A 72 1.37 -6.13 3.09
N GLN A 73 2.24 -5.79 4.05
CA GLN A 73 2.73 -6.68 5.12
C GLN A 73 3.29 -8.01 4.57
N ILE A 74 4.19 -7.94 3.58
CA ILE A 74 4.83 -9.11 2.98
C ILE A 74 5.75 -9.78 4.01
N ASN A 75 5.49 -11.04 4.32
CA ASN A 75 6.30 -11.78 5.29
C ASN A 75 7.72 -12.07 4.75
N SER A 76 8.73 -11.86 5.58
CA SER A 76 10.16 -12.08 5.29
C SER A 76 10.52 -13.50 4.84
N ALA A 77 9.67 -14.51 5.11
CA ALA A 77 9.85 -15.86 4.59
C ALA A 77 9.83 -15.93 3.04
N TRP A 78 9.30 -14.91 2.37
CA TRP A 78 9.36 -14.80 0.91
C TRP A 78 10.71 -14.30 0.37
N LEU A 79 11.55 -13.70 1.20
CA LEU A 79 12.81 -13.07 0.75
C LEU A 79 13.74 -14.03 -0.01
N PRO A 80 13.93 -15.31 0.38
CA PRO A 80 14.74 -16.24 -0.41
C PRO A 80 14.20 -16.48 -1.84
N THR A 81 12.88 -16.42 -2.01
CA THR A 81 12.25 -16.54 -3.34
C THR A 81 12.37 -15.24 -4.12
N LEU A 82 12.15 -14.11 -3.45
CA LEU A 82 12.20 -12.75 -4.03
C LEU A 82 13.61 -12.32 -4.43
N ALA A 83 14.64 -12.81 -3.74
CA ALA A 83 16.04 -12.54 -4.05
C ALA A 83 16.43 -12.95 -5.48
N ARG A 84 15.77 -13.98 -6.05
CA ARG A 84 15.96 -14.42 -7.44
C ARG A 84 15.56 -13.36 -8.47
N TYR A 85 14.76 -12.37 -8.04
CA TYR A 85 14.32 -11.23 -8.85
C TYR A 85 15.00 -9.92 -8.42
N GLY A 86 16.04 -9.98 -7.57
CA GLY A 86 16.73 -8.80 -7.06
C GLY A 86 15.90 -7.99 -6.05
N ILE A 87 14.91 -8.61 -5.39
CA ILE A 87 14.08 -7.97 -4.38
C ILE A 87 14.53 -8.46 -3.00
N ASP A 88 15.22 -7.59 -2.27
CA ASP A 88 15.57 -7.77 -0.87
C ASP A 88 14.55 -7.08 0.06
N GLN A 89 14.79 -7.12 1.37
CA GLN A 89 13.92 -6.49 2.37
C GLN A 89 13.80 -4.98 2.19
N SER A 90 14.88 -4.28 1.82
CA SER A 90 14.85 -2.83 1.64
C SER A 90 13.93 -2.43 0.49
N ARG A 91 13.94 -3.22 -0.59
CA ARG A 91 13.07 -3.04 -1.75
C ARG A 91 11.59 -3.19 -1.42
N LEU A 92 11.23 -3.91 -0.35
CA LEU A 92 9.83 -4.05 0.09
C LEU A 92 9.30 -2.82 0.84
N SER A 93 10.14 -1.82 1.14
CA SER A 93 9.66 -0.51 1.62
C SER A 93 9.16 0.39 0.49
N ASP A 94 9.49 0.07 -0.77
CA ASP A 94 8.92 0.74 -1.94
C ASP A 94 7.45 0.31 -2.12
N PRO A 95 6.48 1.25 -2.10
CA PRO A 95 5.06 0.91 -2.19
C PRO A 95 4.69 0.19 -3.49
N CYS A 96 5.36 0.45 -4.60
CA CYS A 96 5.03 -0.16 -5.87
C CYS A 96 5.54 -1.59 -5.96
N ILE A 97 6.76 -1.84 -5.50
CA ILE A 97 7.34 -3.18 -5.40
C ILE A 97 6.50 -4.01 -4.43
N ASN A 98 6.20 -3.47 -3.25
CA ASN A 98 5.43 -4.17 -2.22
C ASN A 98 4.00 -4.51 -2.71
N THR A 99 3.35 -3.61 -3.45
CA THR A 99 2.05 -3.88 -4.09
C THR A 99 2.14 -4.98 -5.15
N ASN A 100 3.13 -4.93 -6.04
CA ASN A 100 3.31 -5.93 -7.09
C ASN A 100 3.65 -7.31 -6.51
N VAL A 101 4.48 -7.37 -5.47
CA VAL A 101 4.79 -8.61 -4.75
C VAL A 101 3.54 -9.19 -4.09
N GLY A 102 2.73 -8.35 -3.42
CA GLY A 102 1.48 -8.78 -2.84
C GLY A 102 0.49 -9.35 -3.87
N ALA A 103 0.32 -8.64 -4.99
CA ALA A 103 -0.52 -9.11 -6.09
C ALA A 103 -0.01 -10.42 -6.71
N TRP A 104 1.31 -10.58 -6.86
CA TRP A 104 1.93 -11.82 -7.34
C TRP A 104 1.66 -13.01 -6.42
N ILE A 105 1.80 -12.83 -5.11
CA ILE A 105 1.49 -13.88 -4.11
C ILE A 105 0.01 -14.26 -4.18
N LEU A 106 -0.90 -13.28 -4.22
CA LEU A 106 -2.35 -13.54 -4.35
C LEU A 106 -2.69 -14.31 -5.62
N ALA A 107 -2.14 -13.91 -6.77
CA ALA A 107 -2.38 -14.60 -8.03
C ALA A 107 -1.86 -16.05 -8.00
N ASN A 108 -0.71 -16.28 -7.37
CA ASN A 108 -0.20 -17.64 -7.17
C ASN A 108 -1.12 -18.47 -6.27
N ASN A 109 -1.67 -17.88 -5.21
CA ASN A 109 -2.67 -18.55 -4.37
C ASN A 109 -3.94 -18.86 -5.16
N PHE A 110 -4.53 -17.89 -5.86
CA PHE A 110 -5.74 -18.12 -6.68
C PHE A 110 -5.55 -19.23 -7.71
N ARG A 111 -4.38 -19.32 -8.34
CA ARG A 111 -4.05 -20.41 -9.27
C ARG A 111 -4.01 -21.78 -8.61
N ARG A 112 -3.55 -21.88 -7.36
CA ARG A 112 -3.38 -23.16 -6.65
C ARG A 112 -4.66 -23.66 -6.00
N ILE A 113 -5.48 -22.76 -5.47
CA ILE A 113 -6.63 -23.11 -4.61
C ILE A 113 -7.98 -22.55 -5.11
N GLY A 114 -8.00 -21.92 -6.29
CA GLY A 114 -9.19 -21.30 -6.86
C GLY A 114 -9.49 -19.91 -6.30
N TYR A 115 -10.29 -19.13 -7.03
CA TYR A 115 -10.71 -17.79 -6.60
C TYR A 115 -11.86 -17.89 -5.59
N GLN A 116 -11.51 -17.95 -4.32
CA GLN A 116 -12.45 -18.00 -3.19
C GLN A 116 -11.85 -17.26 -1.99
N TRP A 117 -12.68 -16.83 -1.04
CA TRP A 117 -12.23 -16.12 0.16
C TRP A 117 -11.12 -16.85 0.94
N LYS A 118 -11.12 -18.18 0.88
CA LYS A 118 -10.04 -19.02 1.39
C LYS A 118 -8.66 -18.67 0.80
N ALA A 119 -8.61 -18.23 -0.45
CA ALA A 119 -7.37 -17.82 -1.13
C ALA A 119 -6.90 -16.42 -0.76
N VAL A 120 -7.83 -15.53 -0.40
CA VAL A 120 -7.50 -14.24 0.22
C VAL A 120 -6.98 -14.47 1.64
N GLY A 121 -7.63 -15.34 2.43
CA GLY A 121 -7.14 -15.73 3.75
C GLY A 121 -5.78 -16.45 3.71
N ALA A 122 -5.48 -17.16 2.62
CA ALA A 122 -4.19 -17.81 2.41
C ALA A 122 -3.02 -16.83 2.17
N TYR A 123 -3.31 -15.57 1.84
CA TYR A 123 -2.31 -14.52 1.63
C TYR A 123 -1.37 -14.35 2.84
N ASN A 124 -1.90 -14.52 4.05
CA ASN A 124 -1.18 -14.40 5.32
C ASN A 124 -1.23 -15.70 6.17
N ALA A 125 -1.38 -16.88 5.54
CA ALA A 125 -1.57 -18.17 6.23
C ALA A 125 -0.41 -18.64 7.14
N ILE A 126 0.70 -17.91 7.21
CA ILE A 126 1.72 -18.13 8.25
C ILE A 126 1.17 -17.73 9.65
N SER A 127 0.11 -16.92 9.72
CA SER A 127 -0.67 -16.65 10.94
C SER A 127 -2.07 -17.27 10.85
N PRO A 128 -2.35 -18.38 11.58
CA PRO A 128 -3.68 -19.00 11.62
C PRO A 128 -4.79 -18.04 12.07
N VAL A 129 -4.44 -17.02 12.87
CA VAL A 129 -5.35 -15.99 13.38
C VAL A 129 -5.80 -15.03 12.27
N LYS A 130 -4.90 -14.66 11.34
CA LYS A 130 -5.22 -13.72 10.26
C LYS A 130 -6.06 -14.36 9.15
N ALA A 131 -5.86 -15.64 8.87
CA ALA A 131 -6.67 -16.37 7.87
C ALA A 131 -8.18 -16.33 8.19
N ALA A 132 -8.55 -16.33 9.48
CA ALA A 132 -9.94 -16.24 9.93
C ALA A 132 -10.60 -14.86 9.72
N ILE A 133 -9.82 -13.77 9.58
CA ILE A 133 -10.34 -12.41 9.38
C ILE A 133 -11.01 -12.29 8.00
N TYR A 134 -10.46 -12.97 6.99
CA TYR A 134 -10.94 -12.92 5.61
C TYR A 134 -12.03 -13.96 5.30
N THR A 135 -12.30 -14.90 6.20
CA THR A 135 -13.36 -15.91 6.04
C THR A 135 -14.65 -15.57 6.78
N LYS A 136 -14.69 -14.45 7.53
CA LYS A 136 -15.83 -14.06 8.38
C LYS A 136 -16.52 -12.74 7.94
N LYS A 137 -16.31 -12.29 6.71
CA LYS A 137 -17.01 -11.12 6.15
C LYS A 137 -17.77 -11.49 4.89
#